data_AF-A0A2G9TI72-F1
#
_entry.id   AF-A0A2G9TI72-F1
#
_cell.length_a   1.000
_cell.length_b   1.000
_cell.length_c   1.000
_cell.angle_alpha   90.00
_cell.angle_beta   90.00
_cell.angle_gamma   90.00
#
_symmetry.space_group_name_H-M   'P 1'
#
loop_
_entity.id
_entity.type
_entity.pdbx_description
1 polymer ?
#
loop_
_entity_poly.entity_id
_entity_poly.type
_entity_poly.pdbx_seq_one_letter_code
_entity_poly.pdbx_strand_id
1 'polypeptide(L)'
;MIEKMAELHENTDAPVLVHCSAGVGRTGTIISVNYIRELIKSAELESLDLFDLVMSLRKQRASMVQTQDQYQFVHKCVAYYCRRHLGIPQPEPLKDDLDDSFSAPSPLAPTFNRPLQENGDQLIQIDDSDDESESGNSVPDFPHEPPAPRGPEELGSAAS
;
A
#
# COMPACT_ATOMS: atom_id res chain seq x y z
N MET A 1 -8.20 15.66 2.49
CA MET A 1 -8.76 14.48 1.80
C MET A 1 -9.79 13.77 2.67
N ILE A 2 -9.40 13.16 3.80
CA ILE A 2 -10.30 12.38 4.67
C ILE A 2 -11.52 13.20 5.13
N GLU A 3 -11.32 14.44 5.57
CA GLU A 3 -12.43 15.32 5.96
C GLU A 3 -13.40 15.57 4.82
N LYS A 4 -12.86 15.86 3.62
CA LYS A 4 -13.68 16.09 2.43
C LYS A 4 -14.44 14.83 1.98
N MET A 5 -13.83 13.66 2.13
CA MET A 5 -14.47 12.38 1.87
C MET A 5 -15.65 12.17 2.83
N ALA A 6 -15.46 12.44 4.12
CA ALA A 6 -16.52 12.31 5.12
C ALA A 6 -17.71 13.23 4.82
N GLU A 7 -17.46 14.51 4.49
CA GLU A 7 -18.51 15.47 4.10
C GLU A 7 -19.36 14.99 2.92
N LEU A 8 -18.74 14.34 1.93
CA LEU A 8 -19.45 13.85 0.73
C LEU A 8 -20.21 12.54 0.98
N HIS A 9 -19.86 11.83 2.05
CA HIS A 9 -20.41 10.51 2.37
C HIS A 9 -21.55 10.59 3.42
N GLU A 10 -21.89 11.78 3.93
CA GLU A 10 -22.84 12.00 5.06
C GLU A 10 -24.26 11.44 4.87
N ASN A 11 -24.65 10.95 3.67
CA ASN A 11 -26.01 10.47 3.39
C ASN A 11 -26.04 9.07 2.77
N THR A 12 -25.05 8.22 3.04
CA THR A 12 -25.03 6.85 2.50
C THR A 12 -24.36 5.85 3.42
N ASP A 13 -24.95 4.67 3.54
CA ASP A 13 -24.39 3.54 4.28
C ASP A 13 -23.49 2.64 3.40
N ALA A 14 -23.29 3.03 2.13
CA ALA A 14 -22.49 2.24 1.20
C ALA A 14 -20.99 2.30 1.57
N PRO A 15 -20.23 1.20 1.45
CA PRO A 15 -18.81 1.20 1.75
C PRO A 15 -18.03 2.11 0.79
N VAL A 16 -17.02 2.81 1.32
CA VAL A 16 -16.14 3.67 0.52
C VAL A 16 -15.05 2.82 -0.15
N LEU A 17 -14.96 2.88 -1.49
CA LEU A 17 -13.87 2.26 -2.24
C LEU A 17 -12.59 3.10 -2.11
N VAL A 18 -11.54 2.51 -1.53
CA VAL A 18 -10.21 3.12 -1.44
C VAL A 18 -9.21 2.24 -2.17
N HIS A 19 -8.52 2.77 -3.18
CA HIS A 19 -7.48 2.04 -3.90
C HIS A 19 -6.23 2.90 -4.14
N CYS A 20 -5.14 2.23 -4.52
CA CYS A 20 -3.95 2.87 -5.06
C CYS A 20 -3.49 2.09 -6.29
N SER A 21 -2.31 1.46 -6.25
CA SER A 21 -1.89 0.47 -7.25
C SER A 21 -2.20 -0.94 -6.73
N ALA A 22 -1.37 -1.49 -5.83
CA ALA A 22 -1.63 -2.80 -5.19
C ALA A 22 -2.79 -2.81 -4.17
N GLY A 23 -3.27 -1.65 -3.76
CA GLY A 23 -4.40 -1.53 -2.83
C GLY A 23 -4.09 -1.90 -1.36
N VAL A 24 -2.84 -1.75 -0.91
CA VAL A 24 -2.41 -2.18 0.44
C VAL A 24 -1.71 -1.09 1.26
N GLY A 25 -0.73 -0.37 0.68
CA GLY A 25 0.08 0.61 1.43
C GLY A 25 -0.68 1.91 1.75
N ARG A 26 -0.81 2.79 0.76
CA ARG A 26 -1.57 4.06 0.88
C ARG A 26 -3.04 3.81 1.22
N THR A 27 -3.64 2.77 0.64
CA THR A 27 -4.99 2.32 0.95
C THR A 27 -5.16 2.01 2.43
N GLY A 28 -4.30 1.15 3.00
CA GLY A 28 -4.36 0.83 4.42
C GLY A 28 -4.06 2.02 5.33
N THR A 29 -3.20 2.94 4.88
CA THR A 29 -2.91 4.18 5.61
C THR A 29 -4.17 5.03 5.74
N ILE A 30 -4.87 5.29 4.63
CA ILE A 30 -6.10 6.11 4.62
C ILE A 30 -7.19 5.43 5.45
N ILE A 31 -7.38 4.11 5.30
CA ILE A 31 -8.38 3.36 6.06
C ILE A 31 -8.09 3.44 7.56
N SER A 32 -6.84 3.23 7.98
CA SER A 32 -6.46 3.29 9.40
C SER A 32 -6.74 4.66 10.01
N VAL A 33 -6.34 5.74 9.32
CA VAL A 33 -6.54 7.11 9.81
C VAL A 33 -8.03 7.48 9.84
N ASN A 34 -8.80 7.11 8.81
CA ASN A 34 -10.23 7.39 8.78
C ASN A 34 -10.98 6.64 9.88
N TYR A 35 -10.66 5.36 10.09
CA TYR A 35 -11.26 4.55 11.14
C TYR A 35 -11.08 5.19 12.53
N ILE A 36 -9.86 5.58 12.86
CA ILE A 36 -9.57 6.23 14.16
C ILE A 36 -10.24 7.59 14.27
N ARG A 37 -10.27 8.38 13.19
CA ARG A 37 -10.97 9.66 13.17
C ARG A 37 -12.45 9.49 13.51
N GLU A 38 -13.13 8.49 12.93
CA GLU A 38 -14.52 8.22 13.25
C GLU A 38 -14.70 7.79 14.71
N LEU A 39 -13.84 6.92 15.25
CA LEU A 39 -13.86 6.54 16.66
C LEU A 39 -13.67 7.73 17.63
N ILE A 40 -12.79 8.68 17.26
CA ILE A 40 -12.60 9.92 18.02
C ILE A 40 -13.88 10.78 17.95
N LYS A 41 -14.50 10.89 16.78
CA LYS A 41 -15.73 11.69 16.59
C LYS A 41 -16.95 11.09 17.28
N SER A 42 -17.07 9.76 17.32
CA SER A 42 -18.17 9.06 18.00
C SER A 42 -17.98 8.99 19.53
N ALA A 43 -16.84 9.44 20.05
CA ALA A 43 -16.44 9.30 21.45
C ALA A 43 -16.39 7.84 21.95
N GLU A 44 -16.18 6.88 21.03
CA GLU A 44 -16.04 5.46 21.33
C GLU A 44 -14.58 5.06 21.60
N LEU A 45 -13.63 5.98 21.38
CA LEU A 45 -12.22 5.71 21.58
C LEU A 45 -11.81 5.84 23.06
N GLU A 46 -11.80 4.73 23.79
CA GLU A 46 -11.27 4.66 25.16
C GLU A 46 -9.77 4.36 25.20
N SER A 47 -9.30 3.48 24.32
CA SER A 47 -7.90 3.10 24.18
C SER A 47 -7.56 2.86 22.71
N LEU A 48 -6.31 3.11 22.33
CA LEU A 48 -5.85 2.96 20.96
C LEU A 48 -4.55 2.18 20.90
N ASP A 49 -4.62 0.97 20.33
CA ASP A 49 -3.45 0.23 19.90
C ASP A 49 -3.36 0.23 18.37
N LEU A 50 -2.41 1.01 17.86
CA LEU A 50 -2.18 1.14 16.42
C LEU A 50 -1.56 -0.11 15.79
N PHE A 51 -0.80 -0.89 16.56
CA PHE A 51 -0.24 -2.14 16.07
C PHE A 51 -1.36 -3.16 15.85
N ASP A 52 -2.22 -3.35 16.86
CA ASP A 52 -3.34 -4.28 16.78
C ASP A 52 -4.34 -3.88 15.69
N LEU A 53 -4.61 -2.58 15.52
CA LEU A 53 -5.42 -2.10 14.40
C LEU A 53 -4.82 -2.55 13.06
N VAL A 54 -3.53 -2.30 12.82
CA VAL A 54 -2.90 -2.67 11.55
C VAL A 54 -2.83 -4.18 11.38
N MET A 55 -2.60 -4.95 12.45
CA MET A 55 -2.66 -6.41 12.39
C MET A 55 -4.07 -6.91 12.06
N SER A 56 -5.11 -6.29 12.59
CA SER A 56 -6.50 -6.62 12.25
C SER A 56 -6.82 -6.34 10.77
N LEU A 57 -6.33 -5.21 10.23
CA LEU A 57 -6.45 -4.90 8.81
C LEU A 57 -5.68 -5.91 7.94
N ARG A 58 -4.50 -6.36 8.39
CA ARG A 58 -3.70 -7.37 7.68
C ARG A 58 -4.36 -8.75 7.66
N LYS A 59 -5.21 -9.08 8.64
CA LYS A 59 -6.05 -10.29 8.60
C LYS A 59 -7.15 -10.21 7.55
N GLN A 60 -7.66 -9.01 7.24
CA GLN A 60 -8.69 -8.79 6.22
C GLN A 60 -8.09 -8.65 4.81
N ARG A 61 -6.93 -7.99 4.69
CA ARG A 61 -6.19 -7.85 3.43
C ARG A 61 -4.69 -7.83 3.72
N ALA A 62 -3.94 -8.76 3.12
CA ALA A 62 -2.52 -8.89 3.38
C ALA A 62 -1.75 -7.58 3.09
N SER A 63 -0.69 -7.34 3.86
CA SER A 63 0.26 -6.22 3.66
C SER A 63 -0.32 -4.80 3.80
N MET A 64 -1.47 -4.64 4.45
CA MET A 64 -2.03 -3.33 4.80
C MET A 64 -1.03 -2.50 5.62
N VAL A 65 -0.86 -1.23 5.22
CA VAL A 65 0.21 -0.32 5.71
C VAL A 65 1.58 -0.97 5.51
N GLN A 66 2.14 -0.77 4.32
CA GLN A 66 3.22 -1.62 3.80
C GLN A 66 4.60 -1.22 4.30
N THR A 67 4.85 0.08 4.48
CA THR A 67 6.17 0.60 4.85
C THR A 67 6.19 1.22 6.24
N GLN A 68 7.39 1.33 6.82
CA GLN A 68 7.59 2.00 8.11
C GLN A 68 7.12 3.46 8.07
N ASP A 69 7.46 4.20 7.00
CA ASP A 69 7.06 5.61 6.86
C ASP A 69 5.54 5.78 6.82
N GLN A 70 4.82 4.85 6.19
CA GLN A 70 3.36 4.85 6.20
C GLN A 70 2.82 4.62 7.61
N TYR A 71 3.41 3.69 8.36
CA TYR A 71 3.03 3.44 9.75
C TYR A 71 3.31 4.65 10.65
N GLN A 72 4.50 5.27 10.53
CA GLN A 72 4.83 6.52 11.21
C GLN A 72 3.87 7.66 10.83
N PHE A 73 3.47 7.73 9.57
CA PHE A 73 2.50 8.71 9.11
C PHE A 73 1.13 8.51 9.76
N VAL A 74 0.65 7.26 9.92
CA VAL A 74 -0.57 6.97 10.68
C VAL A 74 -0.45 7.51 12.11
N HIS A 75 0.66 7.24 12.82
CA HIS A 75 0.92 7.78 14.17
C HIS A 75 0.84 9.31 14.21
N LYS A 76 1.47 9.99 13.26
CA LYS A 76 1.44 11.47 13.15
C LYS A 76 0.01 11.99 12.96
N CYS A 77 -0.76 11.38 12.05
CA CYS A 77 -2.15 11.76 11.82
C CYS A 77 -3.05 11.53 13.04
N VAL A 78 -2.87 10.40 13.73
CA VAL A 78 -3.62 10.09 14.96
C VAL A 78 -3.31 11.11 16.05
N ALA A 79 -2.03 11.38 16.30
CA ALA A 79 -1.63 12.39 17.26
C ALA A 79 -2.22 13.78 16.92
N TYR A 80 -2.24 14.13 15.62
CA TYR A 80 -2.88 15.36 15.15
C TYR A 80 -4.39 15.39 15.48
N TYR A 81 -5.13 14.32 15.18
CA TYR A 81 -6.57 14.25 15.45
C TYR A 81 -6.89 14.24 16.94
N CYS A 82 -6.16 13.49 17.76
CA CYS A 82 -6.34 13.48 19.22
C CYS A 82 -6.09 14.87 19.81
N ARG A 83 -4.99 15.54 19.42
CA ARG A 83 -4.70 16.92 19.88
C ARG A 83 -5.82 17.88 19.51
N ARG A 84 -6.28 17.83 18.25
CA ARG A 84 -7.37 18.66 17.76
C ARG A 84 -8.67 18.42 18.54
N HIS A 85 -9.00 17.16 18.84
CA HIS A 85 -10.20 16.81 19.60
C HIS A 85 -10.12 17.24 21.07
N LEU A 86 -8.93 17.16 21.68
CA LEU A 86 -8.67 17.57 23.06
C LEU A 86 -8.38 19.07 23.23
N GLY A 87 -8.35 19.85 22.15
CA GLY A 87 -7.99 21.28 22.19
C GLY A 87 -6.53 21.57 22.55
N ILE A 88 -5.64 20.59 22.40
CA ILE A 88 -4.21 20.73 22.68
C ILE A 88 -3.53 21.40 21.47
N PRO A 89 -2.73 22.46 21.66
CA PRO A 89 -1.98 23.10 20.58
C PRO A 89 -1.08 22.10 19.84
N GLN A 90 -0.92 22.31 18.53
CA GLN A 90 0.05 21.54 17.77
C GLN A 90 1.47 21.92 18.19
N PRO A 91 2.39 20.96 18.21
CA PRO A 91 3.79 21.28 18.41
C PRO A 91 4.26 22.14 17.23
N GLU A 92 4.98 23.23 17.54
CA GLU A 92 5.69 23.99 16.53
C GLU A 92 6.61 23.03 15.76
N PRO A 93 6.72 23.15 14.43
CA PRO A 93 7.66 22.34 13.68
C PRO A 93 9.05 22.55 14.30
N LEU A 94 9.71 21.45 14.65
CA LEU A 94 11.10 21.47 15.05
C LEU A 94 11.86 22.22 13.97
N LYS A 95 12.51 23.33 14.35
CA LYS A 95 13.47 23.97 13.47
C LYS A 95 14.57 22.94 13.25
N ASP A 96 14.80 22.59 12.00
CA ASP A 96 15.96 21.80 11.60
C ASP A 96 17.20 22.67 11.83
N ASP A 97 17.60 22.87 13.09
CA ASP A 97 18.93 23.34 13.45
C ASP A 97 19.91 22.17 13.30
N LEU A 98 19.85 21.48 12.16
CA LEU A 98 20.86 20.54 11.72
C LEU A 98 22.04 21.39 11.25
N ASP A 99 23.02 21.54 12.14
CA ASP A 99 24.40 21.76 11.74
C ASP A 99 24.75 20.80 10.59
N ASP A 100 25.06 21.36 9.43
CA ASP A 100 25.43 20.70 8.17
C ASP A 100 26.75 19.90 8.29
N SER A 101 27.30 19.72 9.49
CA SER A 101 28.56 19.02 9.76
C SER A 101 28.48 17.49 9.73
N PHE A 102 27.30 16.89 9.62
CA PHE A 102 27.13 15.44 9.45
C PHE A 102 26.34 15.11 8.18
N SER A 103 26.81 15.59 7.02
CA SER A 103 26.49 14.92 5.76
C SER A 103 27.12 13.53 5.79
N ALA A 104 26.34 12.52 6.17
CA ALA A 104 26.72 11.14 5.90
C ALA A 104 27.02 11.03 4.40
N PRO A 105 28.17 10.47 3.99
CA PRO A 105 28.45 10.31 2.58
C PRO A 105 27.35 9.44 1.97
N SER A 106 26.67 9.97 0.96
CA SER A 106 25.77 9.18 0.12
C SER A 106 26.50 7.90 -0.29
N PRO A 107 25.93 6.70 -0.08
CA PRO A 107 26.55 5.49 -0.57
C PRO A 107 26.67 5.65 -2.09
N LEU A 108 27.92 5.73 -2.57
CA LEU A 108 28.21 5.66 -3.98
C LEU A 108 27.56 4.38 -4.49
N ALA A 109 26.60 4.50 -5.39
CA ALA A 109 26.07 3.35 -6.11
C ALA A 109 27.29 2.61 -6.71
N PRO A 110 27.44 1.30 -6.49
CA PRO A 110 28.58 0.57 -7.03
C PRO A 110 28.56 0.73 -8.55
N THR A 111 29.54 1.45 -9.08
CA THR A 111 29.79 1.52 -10.51
C THR A 111 30.27 0.15 -10.92
N PHE A 112 29.40 -0.62 -11.57
CA PHE A 112 29.73 -1.95 -12.07
C PHE A 112 30.58 -1.80 -13.32
N ASN A 113 31.84 -1.37 -13.14
CA ASN A 113 32.86 -1.49 -14.17
C ASN A 113 33.27 -2.95 -14.23
N ARG A 114 32.57 -3.74 -15.06
CA ARG A 114 33.06 -5.07 -15.44
C ARG A 114 34.21 -4.86 -16.43
N PRO A 115 35.45 -5.27 -16.10
CA PRO A 115 36.51 -5.32 -17.09
C PRO A 115 36.16 -6.41 -18.11
N LEU A 116 36.20 -6.04 -19.39
CA LEU A 116 36.23 -6.99 -20.51
C LEU A 116 37.51 -7.82 -20.37
N GLN A 117 37.37 -9.05 -19.88
CA GLN A 117 38.42 -10.04 -19.98
C GLN A 117 38.23 -10.74 -21.33
N GLU A 118 39.01 -10.32 -22.33
CA GLU A 118 39.29 -11.12 -23.50
C GLU A 118 39.87 -12.45 -23.03
N ASN A 119 39.14 -13.54 -23.25
CA ASN A 119 39.64 -14.82 -23.75
C ASN A 119 38.44 -15.73 -24.02
N GLY A 120 38.34 -16.18 -25.27
CA GLY A 120 37.13 -16.71 -25.88
C GLY A 120 36.58 -18.00 -25.29
N ASP A 121 35.26 -18.12 -25.36
CA ASP A 121 34.62 -19.19 -26.12
C ASP A 121 33.12 -18.86 -26.34
N GLN A 122 32.75 -18.78 -27.63
CA GLN A 122 31.43 -18.89 -28.27
C GLN A 122 30.28 -18.00 -27.76
N LEU A 123 30.15 -16.83 -28.38
CA LEU A 123 28.90 -16.05 -28.42
C LEU A 123 28.09 -16.45 -29.66
N ILE A 124 26.89 -16.97 -29.38
CA ILE A 124 25.81 -17.18 -30.35
C ILE A 124 25.46 -15.82 -30.97
N GLN A 125 25.38 -15.78 -32.30
CA GLN A 125 25.10 -14.61 -33.11
C GLN A 125 23.75 -13.99 -32.73
N ILE A 126 23.75 -12.69 -32.42
CA ILE A 126 22.55 -11.85 -32.41
C ILE A 126 22.55 -11.15 -33.77
N ASP A 127 21.62 -11.56 -34.63
CA ASP A 127 21.31 -10.87 -35.88
C ASP A 127 20.19 -9.87 -35.58
N ASP A 128 20.51 -8.58 -35.72
CA ASP A 128 19.56 -7.47 -35.67
C ASP A 128 18.88 -7.37 -37.03
N SER A 129 17.61 -7.75 -37.11
CA SER A 129 16.74 -7.42 -38.24
C SER A 129 15.34 -7.18 -37.71
N ASP A 130 14.94 -5.91 -37.79
CA ASP A 130 13.58 -5.43 -37.56
C ASP A 130 12.57 -6.23 -38.39
N ASP A 131 11.60 -6.91 -37.76
CA ASP A 131 10.34 -7.28 -38.40
C ASP A 131 9.21 -7.39 -37.38
N GLU A 132 8.15 -6.62 -37.59
CA GLU A 132 6.91 -6.64 -36.83
C GLU A 132 6.16 -7.96 -37.10
N SER A 133 5.88 -8.77 -36.07
CA SER A 133 4.76 -9.71 -36.14
C SER A 133 4.15 -9.99 -34.77
N GLU A 134 2.84 -9.73 -34.66
CA GLU A 134 1.99 -10.24 -33.59
C GLU A 134 2.15 -11.76 -33.48
N SER A 135 2.60 -12.23 -32.32
CA SER A 135 2.59 -13.64 -31.98
C SER A 135 2.20 -13.76 -30.51
N GLY A 136 0.91 -14.04 -30.30
CA GLY A 136 0.36 -14.29 -28.98
C GLY A 136 1.15 -15.36 -28.25
N ASN A 137 1.55 -15.08 -27.01
CA ASN A 137 1.99 -16.11 -26.10
C ASN A 137 0.81 -17.05 -25.86
N SER A 138 0.81 -18.20 -26.54
CA SER A 138 -0.11 -19.29 -26.27
C SER A 138 0.10 -19.75 -24.83
N VAL A 139 -0.96 -19.61 -24.03
CA VAL A 139 -1.03 -20.19 -22.69
C VAL A 139 -0.79 -21.69 -22.84
N PRO A 140 0.11 -22.31 -22.06
CA PRO A 140 0.32 -23.75 -22.09
C PRO A 140 -0.99 -24.48 -21.80
N ASP A 141 -1.37 -25.41 -22.69
CA ASP A 141 -2.59 -26.21 -22.55
C ASP A 141 -2.40 -27.24 -21.43
N PHE A 142 -3.20 -27.13 -20.36
CA PHE A 142 -3.17 -28.04 -19.22
C PHE A 142 -4.31 -29.06 -19.37
N PRO A 143 -4.05 -30.30 -19.83
CA PRO A 143 -5.08 -31.28 -20.17
C PRO A 143 -5.91 -31.79 -18.98
N HIS A 144 -5.58 -31.38 -17.76
CA HIS A 144 -6.24 -31.77 -16.52
C HIS A 144 -6.54 -30.58 -15.60
N GLU A 145 -6.78 -29.40 -16.16
CA GLU A 145 -7.24 -28.26 -15.36
C GLU A 145 -8.63 -28.58 -14.75
N PRO A 146 -8.76 -28.58 -13.41
CA PRO A 146 -10.07 -28.76 -12.79
C PRO A 146 -10.97 -27.57 -13.19
N PRO A 147 -12.27 -27.79 -13.41
CA PRO A 147 -13.18 -26.72 -13.79
C PRO A 147 -13.14 -25.61 -12.73
N ALA A 148 -13.18 -24.35 -13.19
CA ALA A 148 -13.23 -23.20 -12.31
C ALA A 148 -14.36 -23.39 -11.26
N PRO A 149 -14.10 -23.07 -9.98
CA PRO A 149 -15.11 -23.22 -8.94
C PRO A 149 -16.35 -22.40 -9.32
N ARG A 150 -17.53 -23.03 -9.28
CA ARG A 150 -18.80 -22.36 -9.62
C ARG A 150 -19.04 -21.20 -8.67
N GLY A 151 -19.44 -20.06 -9.22
CA GLY A 151 -19.78 -18.86 -8.46
C GLY A 151 -21.02 -19.06 -7.57
N PRO A 152 -21.30 -18.10 -6.68
CA PRO A 152 -22.39 -18.17 -5.71
C PRO A 152 -23.81 -18.15 -6.33
N GLU A 153 -23.94 -18.03 -7.64
CA GLU A 153 -25.21 -18.02 -8.37
C GLU A 153 -26.07 -19.30 -8.26
N GLU A 154 -25.54 -20.45 -7.79
CA GLU A 154 -26.32 -21.70 -7.64
C GLU A 154 -26.65 -22.10 -6.18
N LEU A 155 -26.79 -21.12 -5.26
CA LEU A 155 -27.42 -21.35 -3.95
C LEU A 155 -28.96 -21.15 -3.96
N GLY A 156 -29.54 -20.97 -5.14
CA GLY A 156 -30.99 -20.97 -5.32
C GLY A 156 -31.56 -22.39 -5.32
N SER A 157 -32.16 -22.79 -4.18
CA SER A 157 -33.27 -23.76 -4.04
C SER A 157 -33.11 -24.81 -2.92
N ALA A 158 -32.29 -24.56 -1.88
CA ALA A 158 -32.25 -25.38 -0.67
C ALA A 158 -33.01 -24.75 0.53
N ALA A 159 -34.07 -23.98 0.26
CA ALA A 159 -35.02 -23.52 1.27
C ALA A 159 -36.45 -23.83 0.82
N SER A 160 -36.90 -25.04 1.13
CA SER A 160 -38.31 -25.42 1.23
C SER A 160 -38.45 -26.41 2.37
#